data_AF-A0A1E7FJW0-F1
#
_entry.id   AF-A0A1E7FJW0-F1
#
_cell.length_a   1.000
_cell.length_b   1.000
_cell.length_c   1.000
_cell.angle_alpha   90.00
_cell.angle_beta   90.00
_cell.angle_gamma   90.00
#
_symmetry.space_group_name_H-M   'P 1'
#
loop_
_entity.id
_entity.type
_entity.pdbx_description
1 polymer ?
#
loop_
_entity_poly.entity_id
_entity_poly.type
_entity_poly.pdbx_seq_one_letter_code
_entity_poly.pdbx_strand_id
1 'polypeptide(L)'
;MYRKRRAKKEQREIDIVKLRKMTYDTLKAGSNTSHIVLHIRDEIAHTIHPISRKQRQVLITEIWPKIVNVVKYDTRVRKTKRVVDGNARDVWQWVAAETPIKG
;
A
#
# COMPACT_ATOMS: atom_id res chain seq x y z
N MET A 1 7.98 14.10 28.45
CA MET A 1 8.38 13.69 27.07
C MET A 1 7.89 12.28 26.65
N TYR A 2 7.73 11.32 27.55
CA TYR A 2 7.32 9.94 27.22
C TYR A 2 5.92 9.78 26.57
N ARG A 3 4.92 10.54 27.02
CA ARG A 3 3.54 10.45 26.49
C ARG A 3 3.43 10.84 25.00
N LYS A 4 4.13 11.90 24.57
CA LYS A 4 4.13 12.35 23.16
C LYS A 4 4.76 11.33 22.22
N ARG A 5 5.81 10.61 22.66
CA ARG A 5 6.45 9.55 21.86
C ARG A 5 5.52 8.34 21.69
N ARG A 6 4.83 7.95 22.76
CA ARG A 6 3.85 6.85 22.74
C ARG A 6 2.68 7.16 21.79
N ALA A 7 2.08 8.34 21.89
CA ALA A 7 0.99 8.75 21.00
C ALA A 7 1.40 8.77 19.51
N LYS A 8 2.62 9.25 19.20
CA LYS A 8 3.14 9.24 17.82
C LYS A 8 3.38 7.81 17.30
N LYS A 9 3.79 6.89 18.17
CA LYS A 9 3.97 5.48 17.83
C LYS A 9 2.61 4.81 17.57
N GLU A 10 1.65 5.01 18.46
CA GLU A 10 0.28 4.49 18.34
C GLU A 10 -0.39 5.01 17.05
N GLN A 11 -0.29 6.31 16.76
CA GLN A 11 -0.80 6.87 15.51
C GLN A 11 -0.16 6.22 14.28
N ARG A 12 1.14 5.98 14.32
CA ARG A 12 1.86 5.33 13.22
C ARG A 12 1.41 3.89 13.00
N GLU A 13 1.10 3.15 14.05
CA GLU A 13 0.56 1.79 13.94
C GLU A 13 -0.84 1.80 13.33
N ILE A 14 -1.70 2.75 13.74
CA ILE A 14 -3.01 2.98 13.13
C ILE A 14 -2.86 3.30 11.64
N ASP A 15 -1.93 4.19 11.30
CA ASP A 15 -1.67 4.57 9.90
C ASP A 15 -1.20 3.35 9.08
N ILE A 16 -0.31 2.51 9.62
CA ILE A 16 0.14 1.27 8.94
C ILE A 16 -1.06 0.35 8.66
N VAL A 17 -1.92 0.11 9.64
CA VAL A 17 -3.09 -0.76 9.47
C VAL A 17 -4.04 -0.20 8.42
N LYS A 18 -4.30 1.12 8.47
CA LYS A 18 -5.15 1.83 7.50
C LYS A 18 -4.58 1.76 6.08
N LEU A 19 -3.29 2.08 5.90
CA LEU A 19 -2.62 2.04 4.60
C LEU A 19 -2.60 0.64 4.02
N ARG A 20 -2.35 -0.38 4.85
CA ARG A 20 -2.37 -1.78 4.41
C ARG A 20 -3.74 -2.14 3.88
N LYS A 21 -4.81 -1.77 4.59
CA LYS A 21 -6.19 -2.01 4.15
C LYS A 21 -6.45 -1.34 2.80
N MET A 22 -6.14 -0.04 2.66
CA MET A 22 -6.31 0.69 1.40
C MET A 22 -5.53 0.06 0.25
N THR A 23 -4.29 -0.38 0.50
CA THR A 23 -3.46 -1.07 -0.51
C THR A 23 -4.14 -2.34 -1.01
N TYR A 24 -4.69 -3.16 -0.11
CA TYR A 24 -5.39 -4.37 -0.52
C TYR A 24 -6.73 -4.07 -1.20
N ASP A 25 -7.46 -3.07 -0.75
CA ASP A 25 -8.72 -2.67 -1.36
C ASP A 25 -8.48 -2.20 -2.81
N THR A 26 -7.43 -1.41 -3.06
CA THR A 26 -7.00 -1.02 -4.42
C THR A 26 -6.65 -2.23 -5.28
N LEU A 27 -5.88 -3.19 -4.74
CA LEU A 27 -5.50 -4.40 -5.48
C LEU A 27 -6.69 -5.32 -5.78
N LYS A 28 -7.66 -5.41 -4.86
CA LYS A 28 -8.87 -6.21 -5.04
C LYS A 28 -9.82 -5.61 -6.06
N ALA A 29 -10.01 -4.29 -6.03
CA ALA A 29 -10.86 -3.58 -6.99
C ALA A 29 -10.39 -3.80 -8.44
N GLY A 30 -9.09 -4.00 -8.64
CA GLY A 30 -8.49 -4.43 -9.91
C GLY A 30 -7.94 -5.84 -9.87
N SER A 31 -8.70 -6.83 -9.39
CA SER A 31 -8.20 -8.22 -9.23
C SER A 31 -7.62 -8.84 -10.52
N ASN A 32 -8.13 -8.43 -11.69
CA ASN A 32 -7.62 -8.86 -13.00
C ASN A 32 -6.52 -7.94 -13.57
N THR A 33 -6.18 -6.86 -12.86
CA THR A 33 -5.29 -5.81 -13.31
C THR A 33 -3.98 -5.81 -12.52
N SER A 34 -2.90 -5.57 -13.24
CA SER A 34 -1.57 -5.39 -12.69
C SER A 34 -1.34 -3.90 -12.39
N HIS A 35 -1.05 -3.55 -11.15
CA HIS A 35 -0.88 -2.17 -10.69
C HIS A 35 0.59 -1.85 -10.41
N ILE A 36 1.08 -0.73 -10.94
CA ILE A 36 2.41 -0.21 -10.62
C ILE A 36 2.43 0.21 -9.15
N VAL A 37 3.36 -0.36 -8.38
CA VAL A 37 3.43 -0.20 -6.92
C VAL A 37 3.57 1.26 -6.50
N LEU A 38 4.32 2.05 -7.29
CA LEU A 38 4.50 3.48 -7.05
C LEU A 38 3.19 4.27 -7.21
N HIS A 39 2.33 3.90 -8.16
CA HIS A 39 1.05 4.57 -8.35
C HIS A 39 0.12 4.32 -7.18
N ILE A 40 0.05 3.07 -6.68
CA ILE A 40 -0.73 2.74 -5.47
C ILE A 40 -0.26 3.59 -4.29
N ARG A 41 1.06 3.67 -4.07
CA ARG A 41 1.65 4.49 -3.00
C ARG A 41 1.23 5.95 -3.12
N ASP A 42 1.39 6.53 -4.30
CA ASP A 42 1.21 7.96 -4.53
C ASP A 42 -0.27 8.34 -4.46
N GLU A 43 -1.15 7.48 -4.97
CA GLU A 43 -2.61 7.61 -4.83
C GLU A 43 -3.01 7.62 -3.35
N ILE A 44 -2.64 6.58 -2.59
CA ILE A 44 -2.97 6.47 -1.17
C ILE A 44 -2.40 7.67 -0.38
N ALA A 45 -1.17 8.09 -0.67
CA ALA A 45 -0.56 9.23 -0.01
C ALA A 45 -1.33 10.53 -0.26
N HIS A 46 -1.80 10.76 -1.49
CA HIS A 46 -2.63 11.91 -1.83
C HIS A 46 -4.04 11.80 -1.23
N THR A 47 -4.64 10.61 -1.16
CA THR A 47 -5.94 10.41 -0.51
C THR A 47 -5.89 10.74 0.97
N ILE A 48 -4.85 10.32 1.69
CA ILE A 48 -4.75 10.52 3.15
C ILE A 48 -4.30 11.95 3.48
N HIS A 49 -3.37 12.50 2.71
CA HIS A 49 -2.79 13.81 2.94
C HIS A 49 -2.85 14.64 1.65
N PRO A 50 -4.05 15.11 1.24
CA PRO A 50 -4.22 15.83 -0.03
C PRO A 50 -3.41 17.14 -0.06
N ILE A 51 -3.39 17.86 1.06
CA ILE A 51 -2.81 19.20 1.14
C ILE A 51 -1.35 19.15 1.68
N SER A 52 -1.03 18.20 2.56
CA SER A 52 0.24 18.21 3.29
C SER A 52 1.33 17.39 2.61
N ARG A 53 2.19 18.05 1.84
CA ARG A 53 3.40 17.43 1.24
C ARG A 53 4.31 16.79 2.30
N LYS A 54 4.46 17.44 3.46
CA LYS A 54 5.31 16.93 4.54
C LYS A 54 4.81 15.59 5.08
N GLN A 55 3.49 15.46 5.27
CA GLN A 55 2.91 14.20 5.75
C GLN A 55 2.96 13.12 4.68
N ARG A 56 2.77 13.45 3.40
CA ARG A 56 3.00 12.51 2.28
C ARG A 56 4.43 11.98 2.29
N GLN A 57 5.43 12.85 2.48
CA GLN A 57 6.82 12.43 2.54
C GLN A 57 7.08 11.44 3.68
N VAL A 58 6.56 11.71 4.89
CA VAL A 58 6.67 10.80 6.05
C VAL A 58 6.03 9.45 5.75
N LEU A 59 4.86 9.44 5.11
CA LEU A 59 4.20 8.20 4.70
C LEU A 59 5.07 7.41 3.71
N ILE A 60 5.59 8.07 2.67
CA ILE A 60 6.43 7.45 1.64
C ILE A 60 7.73 6.89 2.21
N THR A 61 8.40 7.60 3.12
CA THR A 61 9.72 7.19 3.61
C THR A 61 9.67 6.29 4.83
N GLU A 62 8.71 6.47 5.73
CA GLU A 62 8.70 5.77 7.04
C GLU A 62 7.64 4.67 7.15
N ILE A 63 6.51 4.82 6.43
CA ILE A 63 5.36 3.91 6.56
C ILE A 63 5.31 2.94 5.39
N TRP A 64 5.43 3.42 4.16
CA TRP A 64 5.34 2.61 2.95
C TRP A 64 6.29 1.40 2.92
N PRO A 65 7.58 1.52 3.34
CA PRO A 65 8.47 0.35 3.37
C PRO A 65 7.95 -0.79 4.26
N LYS A 66 7.21 -0.48 5.32
CA LYS A 66 6.59 -1.49 6.19
C LYS A 66 5.44 -2.20 5.50
N ILE A 67 4.65 -1.47 4.71
CA ILE A 67 3.58 -2.04 3.89
C ILE A 67 4.17 -2.98 2.84
N VAL A 68 5.22 -2.53 2.12
CA VAL A 68 5.94 -3.36 1.15
C VAL A 68 6.45 -4.65 1.80
N ASN A 69 7.04 -4.57 3.00
CA ASN A 69 7.52 -5.75 3.70
C ASN A 69 6.39 -6.73 4.07
N VAL A 70 5.22 -6.24 4.48
CA VAL A 70 4.06 -7.09 4.76
C VAL A 70 3.54 -7.74 3.46
N VAL A 71 3.39 -6.95 2.40
CA VAL A 71 2.88 -7.45 1.11
C VAL A 71 3.85 -8.45 0.49
N LYS A 72 5.17 -8.27 0.66
CA LYS A 72 6.22 -9.16 0.13
C LYS A 72 5.92 -10.63 0.41
N TYR A 73 5.51 -10.96 1.63
CA TYR A 73 5.22 -12.32 2.07
C TYR A 73 3.76 -12.76 1.88
N ASP A 74 2.87 -11.88 1.40
CA ASP A 74 1.46 -12.18 1.21
C ASP A 74 1.20 -12.96 -0.09
N THR A 75 0.85 -14.24 0.00
CA THR A 75 0.62 -15.11 -1.16
C THR A 75 -0.61 -14.71 -1.99
N ARG A 76 -1.50 -13.87 -1.46
CA ARG A 76 -2.68 -13.37 -2.17
C ARG A 76 -2.34 -12.29 -3.18
N VAL A 77 -1.12 -11.76 -3.15
CA VAL A 77 -0.63 -10.74 -4.08
C VAL A 77 0.51 -11.32 -4.91
N ARG A 78 0.33 -11.39 -6.22
CA ARG A 78 1.39 -11.68 -7.18
C ARG A 78 2.26 -10.44 -7.36
N LYS A 79 3.58 -10.60 -7.25
CA LYS A 79 4.56 -9.52 -7.45
C LYS A 79 5.40 -9.86 -8.67
N THR A 80 5.48 -8.95 -9.62
CA THR A 80 6.26 -9.11 -10.85
C THR A 80 7.01 -7.81 -11.16
N LYS A 81 8.02 -7.90 -12.01
CA LYS A 81 8.65 -6.73 -12.62
C LYS A 81 8.17 -6.61 -14.06
N ARG A 82 7.79 -5.41 -14.48
CA ARG A 82 7.43 -5.11 -15.88
C ARG A 82 8.16 -3.86 -16.34
N VAL A 83 8.49 -3.81 -17.63
CA VAL A 83 9.04 -2.59 -18.22
C VAL A 83 7.89 -1.65 -18.57
N VAL A 84 7.92 -0.45 -18.01
CA VAL A 84 6.96 0.64 -18.27
C VAL A 84 7.79 1.88 -18.56
N ASP A 85 7.55 2.52 -19.71
CA ASP A 85 8.31 3.67 -20.19
C ASP A 85 9.83 3.44 -20.17
N GLY A 86 10.27 2.27 -20.66
CA GLY A 86 11.68 1.87 -20.70
C GLY A 86 12.30 1.52 -19.35
N ASN A 87 11.55 1.61 -18.25
CA ASN A 87 12.05 1.38 -16.89
C ASN A 87 11.44 0.13 -16.27
N ALA A 88 12.25 -0.71 -15.61
CA ALA A 88 11.74 -1.82 -14.83
C ALA A 88 10.99 -1.30 -13.59
N ARG A 89 9.70 -1.61 -13.47
CA ARG A 89 8.82 -1.23 -12.37
C ARG A 89 8.31 -2.47 -11.65
N ASP A 90 8.20 -2.38 -10.33
CA ASP A 90 7.48 -3.36 -9.54
C ASP A 90 5.97 -3.22 -9.75
N VAL A 91 5.33 -4.35 -9.96
CA VAL A 91 3.91 -4.46 -10.27
C VAL A 91 3.28 -5.51 -9.38
N TRP A 92 2.15 -5.16 -8.77
CA TRP A 92 1.37 -6.03 -7.90
C TRP A 92 0.00 -6.33 -8.50
N GLN A 93 -0.47 -7.55 -8.31
CA GLN A 93 -1.80 -8.00 -8.73
C GLN A 93 -2.41 -8.86 -7.64
N TRP A 94 -3.68 -8.68 -7.35
CA TRP A 94 -4.41 -9.58 -6.46
C TRP A 94 -4.69 -10.90 -7.19
N VAL A 95 -4.38 -12.04 -6.55
CA VAL A 95 -4.53 -13.38 -7.17
C VAL A 95 -5.28 -14.37 -6.30
N ALA A 96 -5.69 -13.99 -5.09
CA ALA A 96 -6.58 -14.84 -4.31
C ALA A 96 -7.95 -14.88 -4.96
N ALA A 97 -8.47 -16.09 -5.18
CA ALA A 97 -9.82 -16.28 -5.68
C ALA A 97 -10.81 -15.54 -4.77
N GLU A 98 -11.66 -14.71 -5.37
CA GLU A 98 -12.91 -14.34 -4.72
C GLU A 98 -13.73 -15.62 -4.67
N THR A 99 -13.93 -16.18 -3.49
CA THR A 99 -14.77 -17.37 -3.33
C THR A 99 -16.13 -17.04 -3.94
N PRO A 100 -16.57 -17.71 -5.03
CA PRO A 100 -17.88 -17.41 -5.59
C PRO A 100 -18.90 -17.78 -4.52
N ILE A 101 -19.72 -16.81 -4.11
CA ILE A 101 -20.90 -17.07 -3.30
C ILE A 101 -21.81 -17.90 -4.20
N LYS A 102 -21.82 -19.22 -4.01
CA LYS A 102 -22.83 -20.08 -4.62
C LYS A 102 -24.18 -19.59 -4.10
N GLY A 103 -25.01 -19.09 -5.01
CA GLY A 103 -26.42 -18.78 -4.76
C GLY A 103 -27.24 -20.01 -4.49
#